data_AF-A0A949HHW4-F1
#
_entry.id   AF-A0A949HHW4-F1
#
_cell.length_a   1.000
_cell.length_b   1.000
_cell.length_c   1.000
_cell.angle_alpha   90.00
_cell.angle_beta   90.00
_cell.angle_gamma   90.00
#
_symmetry.space_group_name_H-M   'P 1'
#
loop_
_entity.id
_entity.type
_entity.pdbx_description
1 polymer ?
#
loop_
_entity_poly.entity_id
_entity_poly.type
_entity_poly.pdbx_seq_one_letter_code
_entity_poly.pdbx_strand_id
1 'polypeptide(L)'
;MLRSISPRHRFRTPVGTALAAFALAAVAAPNAPAAVNTCSGSGGSFAGGAGTTANPYLVSNQAQLESLNNSSYPTCSFRQTQDIALSGNWVVIGYDYAHRFRGEYDGAGHLISNLNVSQNSASYQGLFGYTVGPTIKNLRVSGTVNIPGGFGNGGLVGLADTGTRIENVHSSVVVSSGERVGGLVGWAAEVTISRSSSTGAVTGTSNSVGGLIGYARGSSNATTTAVSDSYSTGNVASASGARGVAGLIGAVDGSLPGVRITDSYSAGSVTGGTGVSGTTGGLVALDYDGSPYGTVLGVTDSFWDTQTSGRATTADNKGTGKTTAQMKTLSTFTDASWNIAEGWDATKAWGICEGSTYPFLTGQYTSSPCPAPPSPTPTPSPTPNPEPSPSPEPSPSPTPDPKPGPTPTPSNAFTLRAPVATGSTVAAGVRVPGPGRLVLRATRNGNAAALVTACQATREIDRARSVVLRCKADAATRAAQRRGAVRLSVAVTYTPTGGTARTSTARTVVLKSTRPAFTG
;
A
#
# COMPACT_ATOMS: atom_id res chain seq x y z
N MET A 1 -75.22 -15.36 -23.83
CA MET A 1 -74.75 -16.06 -22.61
C MET A 1 -73.55 -15.26 -22.08
N LEU A 2 -73.78 -14.21 -21.29
CA LEU A 2 -73.67 -14.15 -19.82
C LEU A 2 -72.25 -14.50 -19.31
N ARG A 3 -71.42 -13.48 -19.02
CA ARG A 3 -71.14 -12.85 -17.70
C ARG A 3 -70.02 -13.59 -16.92
N SER A 4 -69.11 -13.01 -16.14
CA SER A 4 -68.72 -11.63 -15.83
C SER A 4 -67.61 -11.62 -14.75
N ILE A 5 -67.01 -10.45 -14.51
CA ILE A 5 -66.47 -9.92 -13.23
C ILE A 5 -65.02 -10.27 -12.82
N SER A 6 -64.18 -9.24 -12.92
CA SER A 6 -63.06 -8.91 -12.00
C SER A 6 -63.63 -8.20 -10.75
N PRO A 7 -62.95 -8.15 -9.59
CA PRO A 7 -62.31 -6.86 -9.29
C PRO A 7 -61.01 -6.91 -8.47
N ARG A 8 -60.27 -5.80 -8.59
CA ARG A 8 -59.15 -5.34 -7.76
C ARG A 8 -59.60 -5.03 -6.32
N HIS A 9 -58.71 -5.14 -5.33
CA HIS A 9 -58.52 -4.06 -4.34
C HIS A 9 -57.16 -4.11 -3.61
N ARG A 10 -56.62 -2.90 -3.42
CA ARG A 10 -55.40 -2.53 -2.69
C ARG A 10 -55.60 -2.63 -1.17
N PHE A 11 -54.53 -2.84 -0.40
CA PHE A 11 -54.39 -2.24 0.93
C PHE A 11 -52.95 -1.83 1.26
N ARG A 12 -52.85 -0.75 2.04
CA ARG A 12 -51.68 0.04 2.44
C ARG A 12 -50.88 -0.62 3.60
N THR A 13 -49.62 -0.18 3.69
CA THR A 13 -48.55 -0.31 4.71
C THR A 13 -48.97 -0.35 6.20
N PRO A 14 -48.09 -0.84 7.11
CA PRO A 14 -47.20 0.10 7.82
C PRO A 14 -45.76 -0.37 8.02
N VAL A 15 -44.89 0.64 8.20
CA VAL A 15 -43.54 0.56 8.75
C VAL A 15 -43.60 -0.04 10.15
N GLY A 16 -42.80 -1.08 10.41
CA GLY A 16 -42.61 -1.66 11.73
C GLY A 16 -41.13 -1.95 11.94
N THR A 17 -40.48 -1.13 12.76
CA THR A 17 -39.16 -1.38 13.34
C THR A 17 -39.20 -2.67 14.16
N ALA A 18 -38.43 -3.67 13.75
CA ALA A 18 -38.11 -4.83 14.59
C ALA A 18 -36.59 -5.04 14.56
N LEU A 19 -35.94 -4.70 15.67
CA LEU A 19 -34.65 -5.28 16.04
C LEU A 19 -34.87 -6.79 16.15
N ALA A 20 -34.44 -7.55 15.14
CA ALA A 20 -34.32 -8.99 15.24
C ALA A 20 -32.87 -9.32 15.56
N ALA A 21 -32.61 -9.67 16.82
CA ALA A 21 -31.40 -10.34 17.23
C ALA A 21 -31.29 -11.65 16.44
N PHE A 22 -30.28 -11.76 15.57
CA PHE A 22 -29.94 -13.03 14.93
C PHE A 22 -29.33 -13.95 15.97
N ALA A 23 -30.16 -14.80 16.56
CA ALA A 23 -29.70 -16.00 17.24
C ALA A 23 -29.00 -16.90 16.22
N LEU A 24 -27.77 -17.28 16.53
CA LEU A 24 -26.91 -18.15 15.76
C LEU A 24 -27.52 -19.57 15.72
N ALA A 25 -28.38 -19.84 14.74
CA ALA A 25 -28.79 -21.20 14.44
C ALA A 25 -27.65 -21.88 13.68
N ALA A 26 -26.90 -22.72 14.39
CA ALA A 26 -25.92 -23.62 13.79
C ALA A 26 -26.64 -24.57 12.83
N VAL A 27 -26.58 -24.27 11.54
CA VAL A 27 -26.94 -25.24 10.50
C VAL A 27 -25.81 -26.25 10.46
N ALA A 28 -26.08 -27.45 10.98
CA ALA A 28 -25.21 -28.60 10.83
C ALA A 28 -24.97 -28.85 9.33
N ALA A 29 -23.71 -28.71 8.91
CA ALA A 29 -23.30 -29.08 7.57
C ALA A 29 -23.61 -30.58 7.35
N PRO A 30 -24.15 -30.98 6.18
CA PRO A 30 -24.30 -32.39 5.87
C PRO A 30 -22.91 -33.03 5.86
N ASN A 31 -22.76 -34.10 6.65
CA ASN A 31 -21.55 -34.90 6.78
C ASN A 31 -21.04 -35.34 5.40
N ALA A 32 -20.10 -34.58 4.83
CA ALA A 32 -19.23 -35.08 3.79
C ALA A 32 -18.29 -36.11 4.45
N PRO A 33 -18.12 -37.32 3.89
CA PRO A 33 -17.17 -38.27 4.43
C PRO A 33 -15.78 -37.63 4.43
N ALA A 34 -15.12 -37.63 5.59
CA ALA A 34 -13.73 -37.19 5.71
C ALA A 34 -12.91 -37.93 4.66
N ALA A 35 -12.31 -37.19 3.73
CA ALA A 35 -11.37 -37.78 2.78
C ALA A 35 -10.29 -38.49 3.60
N VAL A 36 -10.22 -39.82 3.48
CA VAL A 36 -9.17 -40.61 4.10
C VAL A 36 -7.86 -40.12 3.49
N ASN A 37 -7.02 -39.45 4.28
CA ASN A 37 -5.69 -39.00 3.86
C ASN A 37 -4.85 -40.24 3.53
N THR A 38 -4.82 -40.63 2.26
CA THR A 38 -3.96 -41.70 1.76
C THR A 38 -2.55 -41.16 1.54
N CYS A 39 -1.88 -40.77 2.63
CA CYS A 39 -0.43 -40.57 2.64
C CYS A 39 0.22 -41.95 2.62
N SER A 40 0.19 -42.59 1.47
CA SER A 40 0.52 -44.02 1.31
C SER A 40 2.02 -44.30 1.09
N GLY A 41 2.85 -43.26 0.99
CA GLY A 41 4.30 -43.43 0.91
C GLY A 41 4.90 -43.73 2.28
N SER A 42 5.85 -44.67 2.36
CA SER A 42 6.69 -44.77 3.55
C SER A 42 7.45 -43.46 3.69
N GLY A 43 7.41 -42.82 4.87
CA GLY A 43 8.06 -41.53 5.12
C GLY A 43 9.60 -41.52 4.97
N GLY A 44 10.21 -42.52 4.32
CA GLY A 44 11.64 -42.66 4.11
C GLY A 44 12.27 -41.55 3.26
N SER A 45 11.47 -40.77 2.53
CA SER A 45 11.92 -39.54 1.87
C SER A 45 11.96 -38.32 2.80
N PHE A 46 11.49 -38.42 4.04
CA PHE A 46 11.36 -37.30 5.00
C PHE A 46 12.10 -37.59 6.30
N ALA A 47 12.34 -36.56 7.11
CA ALA A 47 13.05 -36.73 8.39
C ALA A 47 12.20 -37.41 9.48
N GLY A 48 10.93 -37.68 9.20
CA GLY A 48 9.97 -38.31 10.11
C GLY A 48 8.54 -37.88 9.79
N GLY A 49 7.59 -38.35 10.59
CA GLY A 49 6.18 -38.04 10.46
C GLY A 49 5.38 -39.08 9.68
N ALA A 50 4.06 -38.90 9.64
CA ALA A 50 3.11 -39.79 8.95
C ALA A 50 2.29 -39.06 7.87
N GLY A 51 2.63 -37.79 7.57
CA GLY A 51 1.92 -36.99 6.56
C GLY A 51 0.51 -36.55 6.97
N THR A 52 0.12 -36.71 8.23
CA THR A 52 -1.18 -36.26 8.75
C THR A 52 -1.06 -34.88 9.38
N THR A 53 -2.15 -34.12 9.52
CA THR A 53 -2.12 -32.81 10.19
C THR A 53 -1.57 -32.88 11.62
N ALA A 54 -1.87 -33.96 12.36
CA ALA A 54 -1.38 -34.16 13.73
C ALA A 54 0.08 -34.65 13.78
N ASN A 55 0.56 -35.30 12.71
CA ASN A 55 1.90 -35.83 12.60
C ASN A 55 2.44 -35.62 11.17
N PRO A 56 2.79 -34.36 10.81
CA PRO A 56 3.16 -34.00 9.45
C PRO A 56 4.53 -34.57 9.08
N TYR A 57 4.77 -34.77 7.79
CA TYR A 57 6.11 -35.11 7.31
C TYR A 57 7.08 -33.96 7.57
N LEU A 58 8.24 -34.29 8.14
CA LEU A 58 9.25 -33.29 8.51
C LEU A 58 10.19 -33.00 7.35
N VAL A 59 10.28 -31.72 6.98
CA VAL A 59 11.07 -31.21 5.86
C VAL A 59 12.20 -30.33 6.40
N SER A 60 13.45 -30.75 6.21
CA SER A 60 14.65 -30.08 6.71
C SER A 60 15.66 -29.72 5.62
N ASN A 61 15.45 -30.18 4.38
CA ASN A 61 16.38 -29.91 3.28
C ASN A 61 15.67 -29.88 1.92
N GLN A 62 16.41 -29.46 0.89
CA GLN A 62 15.93 -29.31 -0.48
C GLN A 62 15.34 -30.61 -1.07
N ALA A 63 16.03 -31.75 -0.94
CA ALA A 63 15.57 -33.01 -1.55
C ALA A 63 14.23 -33.49 -0.95
N GLN A 64 14.03 -33.25 0.35
CA GLN A 64 12.75 -33.51 1.02
C GLN A 64 11.66 -32.58 0.51
N LEU A 65 11.98 -31.30 0.31
CA LEU A 65 11.05 -30.32 -0.26
C LEU A 65 10.65 -30.69 -1.70
N GLU A 66 11.61 -31.14 -2.51
CA GLU A 66 11.36 -31.61 -3.88
C GLU A 66 10.50 -32.89 -3.92
N SER A 67 10.58 -33.71 -2.87
CA SER A 67 9.77 -34.93 -2.75
C SER A 67 8.25 -34.66 -2.66
N LEU A 68 7.83 -33.41 -2.41
CA LEU A 68 6.42 -33.00 -2.45
C LEU A 68 5.80 -33.13 -3.84
N ASN A 69 6.60 -33.18 -4.91
CA ASN A 69 6.12 -33.43 -6.27
C ASN A 69 5.73 -34.89 -6.53
N ASN A 70 6.01 -35.80 -5.59
CA ASN A 70 5.65 -37.20 -5.75
C ASN A 70 4.13 -37.38 -5.65
N SER A 71 3.55 -38.06 -6.63
CA SER A 71 2.11 -38.37 -6.72
C SER A 71 1.58 -39.20 -5.56
N SER A 72 2.44 -39.74 -4.69
CA SER A 72 2.09 -40.44 -3.46
C SER A 72 1.74 -39.51 -2.29
N TYR A 73 1.99 -38.20 -2.40
CA TYR A 73 1.75 -37.25 -1.31
C TYR A 73 0.81 -36.06 -1.63
N PRO A 74 -0.21 -36.21 -2.50
CA PRO A 74 -0.91 -35.06 -3.08
C PRO A 74 -1.68 -34.23 -2.04
N THR A 75 -2.10 -34.85 -0.93
CA THR A 75 -2.91 -34.22 0.14
C THR A 75 -2.24 -34.27 1.52
N CYS A 76 -0.95 -34.64 1.60
CA CYS A 76 -0.27 -34.80 2.88
C CYS A 76 0.05 -33.46 3.54
N SER A 77 0.24 -33.51 4.86
CA SER A 77 0.72 -32.39 5.66
C SER A 77 2.24 -32.47 5.84
N PHE A 78 2.90 -31.34 5.64
CA PHE A 78 4.34 -31.16 5.73
C PHE A 78 4.65 -30.03 6.69
N ARG A 79 5.74 -30.17 7.45
CA ARG A 79 6.23 -29.13 8.35
C ARG A 79 7.73 -28.96 8.22
N GLN A 80 8.15 -27.72 7.98
CA GLN A 80 9.56 -27.36 7.94
C GLN A 80 10.15 -27.33 9.36
N THR A 81 11.36 -27.83 9.54
CA THR A 81 12.02 -27.90 10.85
C THR A 81 13.23 -26.98 11.01
N GLN A 82 13.69 -26.39 9.91
CA GLN A 82 14.83 -25.46 9.88
C GLN A 82 14.79 -24.66 8.58
N ASP A 83 15.59 -23.60 8.48
CA ASP A 83 15.76 -22.86 7.23
C ASP A 83 16.37 -23.77 6.14
N ILE A 84 15.89 -23.64 4.91
CA ILE A 84 16.32 -24.44 3.75
C ILE A 84 16.93 -23.51 2.71
N ALA A 85 18.21 -23.69 2.40
CA ALA A 85 18.86 -23.00 1.30
C ALA A 85 18.77 -23.86 0.03
N LEU A 86 18.12 -23.33 -1.00
CA LEU A 86 18.01 -23.99 -2.30
C LEU A 86 19.28 -23.79 -3.12
N SER A 87 19.49 -24.69 -4.08
CA SER A 87 20.62 -24.69 -4.99
C SER A 87 20.18 -25.11 -6.39
N GLY A 88 20.87 -24.59 -7.40
CA GLY A 88 20.55 -24.85 -8.81
C GLY A 88 19.30 -24.11 -9.28
N ASN A 89 18.72 -24.60 -10.38
CA ASN A 89 17.41 -24.15 -10.85
C ASN A 89 16.33 -24.99 -10.17
N TRP A 90 15.35 -24.33 -9.57
CA TRP A 90 14.32 -24.95 -8.75
C TRP A 90 13.36 -25.81 -9.58
N VAL A 91 13.02 -26.99 -9.05
CA VAL A 91 11.97 -27.84 -9.57
C VAL A 91 10.65 -27.45 -8.89
N VAL A 92 9.82 -26.72 -9.63
CA VAL A 92 8.54 -26.16 -9.14
C VAL A 92 7.65 -27.25 -8.55
N ILE A 93 7.08 -27.02 -7.35
CA ILE A 93 6.12 -27.94 -6.74
C ILE A 93 4.74 -27.76 -7.40
N GLY A 94 4.16 -28.82 -7.95
CA GLY A 94 2.91 -28.73 -8.69
C GLY A 94 3.07 -28.00 -10.02
N TYR A 95 3.99 -28.48 -10.85
CA TYR A 95 4.37 -27.86 -12.12
C TYR A 95 3.31 -27.95 -13.23
N ASP A 96 2.22 -28.71 -13.06
CA ASP A 96 1.13 -28.81 -14.04
C ASP A 96 -0.23 -29.21 -13.40
N TYR A 97 -1.25 -29.42 -14.24
CA TYR A 97 -2.58 -29.84 -13.82
C TYR A 97 -2.65 -31.26 -13.20
N ALA A 98 -1.81 -32.20 -13.61
CA ALA A 98 -1.81 -33.55 -13.04
C ALA A 98 -1.10 -33.58 -11.67
N HIS A 99 -0.13 -32.66 -11.46
CA HIS A 99 0.75 -32.65 -10.29
C HIS A 99 0.43 -31.55 -9.27
N ARG A 100 -0.72 -30.86 -9.41
CA ARG A 100 -1.17 -29.80 -8.48
C ARG A 100 -0.92 -30.15 -7.02
N PHE A 101 -0.37 -29.20 -6.26
CA PHE A 101 -0.24 -29.35 -4.82
C PHE A 101 -1.59 -29.12 -4.12
N ARG A 102 -2.01 -30.08 -3.28
CA ARG A 102 -3.31 -30.06 -2.57
C ARG A 102 -3.16 -30.35 -1.07
N GLY A 103 -1.93 -30.47 -0.58
CA GLY A 103 -1.62 -30.80 0.81
C GLY A 103 -1.56 -29.59 1.73
N GLU A 104 -0.93 -29.74 2.88
CA GLU A 104 -0.64 -28.64 3.80
C GLU A 104 0.87 -28.46 3.90
N TYR A 105 1.35 -27.22 3.78
CA TYR A 105 2.75 -26.88 4.03
C TYR A 105 2.85 -25.81 5.12
N ASP A 106 3.34 -26.22 6.29
CA ASP A 106 3.65 -25.31 7.40
C ASP A 106 5.16 -25.03 7.45
N GLY A 107 5.56 -23.82 7.07
CA GLY A 107 6.94 -23.37 7.16
C GLY A 107 7.44 -23.19 8.60
N ALA A 108 6.56 -23.22 9.61
CA ALA A 108 6.88 -23.01 11.02
C ALA A 108 7.71 -21.74 11.33
N GLY A 109 7.61 -20.72 10.48
CA GLY A 109 8.35 -19.47 10.55
C GLY A 109 9.72 -19.49 9.85
N HIS A 110 10.14 -20.62 9.28
CA HIS A 110 11.43 -20.77 8.64
C HIS A 110 11.52 -20.14 7.25
N LEU A 111 12.75 -19.87 6.83
CA LEU A 111 13.10 -19.32 5.52
C LEU A 111 13.42 -20.44 4.52
N ILE A 112 12.86 -20.35 3.32
CA ILE A 112 13.37 -20.99 2.12
C ILE A 112 14.12 -19.92 1.32
N SER A 113 15.44 -20.05 1.22
CA SER A 113 16.29 -19.06 0.55
C SER A 113 16.85 -19.56 -0.77
N ASN A 114 17.36 -18.65 -1.58
CA ASN A 114 17.99 -18.93 -2.88
C ASN A 114 17.06 -19.62 -3.89
N LEU A 115 15.74 -19.38 -3.83
CA LEU A 115 14.84 -19.77 -4.90
C LEU A 115 15.37 -19.21 -6.22
N ASN A 116 15.51 -20.05 -7.24
CA ASN A 116 15.95 -19.62 -8.56
C ASN A 116 15.13 -20.38 -9.60
N VAL A 117 14.17 -19.69 -10.21
CA VAL A 117 13.38 -20.24 -11.32
C VAL A 117 13.72 -19.41 -12.56
N SER A 118 14.54 -19.95 -13.47
CA SER A 118 15.03 -19.20 -14.64
C SER A 118 15.07 -19.95 -15.97
N GLN A 119 14.85 -21.27 -15.98
CA GLN A 119 15.06 -22.11 -17.19
C GLN A 119 13.78 -22.78 -17.73
N ASN A 120 12.62 -22.54 -17.14
CA ASN A 120 11.37 -23.21 -17.51
C ASN A 120 10.42 -22.24 -18.23
N SER A 121 10.14 -22.40 -19.53
CA SER A 121 9.14 -21.57 -20.22
C SER A 121 7.68 -21.91 -19.88
N ALA A 122 7.45 -22.85 -18.95
CA ALA A 122 6.11 -23.23 -18.53
C ALA A 122 5.38 -22.09 -17.81
N SER A 123 4.04 -22.15 -17.86
CA SER A 123 3.18 -21.29 -17.05
C SER A 123 3.20 -21.71 -15.58
N TYR A 124 2.73 -20.83 -14.70
CA TYR A 124 2.53 -21.08 -13.28
C TYR A 124 3.83 -21.39 -12.55
N GLN A 125 4.68 -20.38 -12.41
CA GLN A 125 6.02 -20.52 -11.84
C GLN A 125 6.10 -19.83 -10.48
N GLY A 126 6.88 -20.41 -9.58
CA GLY A 126 7.08 -19.99 -8.19
C GLY A 126 7.75 -21.12 -7.39
N LEU A 127 7.76 -21.01 -6.06
CA LEU A 127 8.10 -22.16 -5.21
C LEU A 127 7.11 -23.31 -5.47
N PHE A 128 5.82 -22.96 -5.49
CA PHE A 128 4.71 -23.76 -5.97
C PHE A 128 4.22 -23.21 -7.31
N GLY A 129 3.91 -24.10 -8.25
CA GLY A 129 3.40 -23.75 -9.56
C GLY A 129 1.90 -23.61 -9.52
N TYR A 130 1.20 -24.74 -9.36
CA TYR A 130 -0.25 -24.84 -9.38
C TYR A 130 -0.77 -25.51 -8.10
N THR A 131 -1.63 -24.80 -7.38
CA THR A 131 -2.27 -25.22 -6.13
C THR A 131 -3.79 -25.28 -6.27
N VAL A 132 -4.43 -26.30 -5.69
CA VAL A 132 -5.91 -26.41 -5.58
C VAL A 132 -6.27 -26.99 -4.21
N GLY A 133 -6.86 -26.16 -3.36
CA GLY A 133 -7.24 -26.53 -1.99
C GLY A 133 -6.16 -26.61 -0.91
N PRO A 134 -4.84 -26.38 -1.14
CA PRO A 134 -3.88 -26.54 -0.05
C PRO A 134 -3.94 -25.38 0.93
N THR A 135 -3.37 -25.61 2.11
CA THR A 135 -2.99 -24.54 3.05
C THR A 135 -1.47 -24.40 3.06
N ILE A 136 -0.96 -23.22 2.73
CA ILE A 136 0.47 -22.87 2.81
C ILE A 136 0.60 -21.77 3.86
N LYS A 137 1.35 -22.03 4.94
CA LYS A 137 1.40 -21.11 6.07
C LYS A 137 2.75 -20.96 6.76
N ASN A 138 2.91 -19.86 7.50
CA ASN A 138 4.07 -19.57 8.35
C ASN A 138 5.41 -19.72 7.61
N LEU A 139 5.52 -19.13 6.43
CA LEU A 139 6.66 -19.37 5.55
C LEU A 139 7.31 -18.05 5.13
N ARG A 140 8.64 -18.04 5.05
CA ARG A 140 9.39 -16.96 4.40
C ARG A 140 10.08 -17.52 3.17
N VAL A 141 10.05 -16.79 2.05
CA VAL A 141 10.70 -17.21 0.79
C VAL A 141 11.50 -16.05 0.21
N SER A 142 12.74 -16.32 -0.22
CA SER A 142 13.61 -15.35 -0.90
C SER A 142 14.30 -15.96 -2.13
N GLY A 143 14.61 -15.12 -3.12
CA GLY A 143 15.26 -15.55 -4.35
C GLY A 143 14.77 -14.79 -5.58
N THR A 144 14.76 -15.46 -6.73
CA THR A 144 14.40 -14.91 -8.03
C THR A 144 13.49 -15.86 -8.84
N VAL A 145 12.52 -15.27 -9.53
CA VAL A 145 11.70 -15.92 -10.55
C VAL A 145 11.79 -15.07 -11.82
N ASN A 146 12.37 -15.62 -12.88
CA ASN A 146 12.56 -14.93 -14.15
C ASN A 146 12.24 -15.89 -15.31
N ILE A 147 10.98 -15.90 -15.72
CA ILE A 147 10.48 -16.74 -16.80
C ILE A 147 9.85 -15.86 -17.89
N PRO A 148 10.64 -15.43 -18.88
CA PRO A 148 10.12 -14.67 -20.01
C PRO A 148 9.03 -15.44 -20.75
N GLY A 149 7.88 -14.80 -20.99
CA GLY A 149 6.72 -15.45 -21.63
C GLY A 149 5.94 -16.41 -20.73
N GLY A 150 6.39 -16.67 -19.50
CA GLY A 150 5.65 -17.45 -18.51
C GLY A 150 4.38 -16.72 -18.08
N PHE A 151 3.30 -17.47 -17.95
CA PHE A 151 2.00 -16.95 -17.57
C PHE A 151 1.67 -17.33 -16.13
N GLY A 152 1.31 -16.36 -15.29
CA GLY A 152 1.06 -16.56 -13.86
C GLY A 152 2.34 -16.80 -13.08
N ASN A 153 3.30 -15.89 -13.14
CA ASN A 153 4.54 -15.98 -12.36
C ASN A 153 4.34 -15.35 -10.98
N GLY A 154 4.55 -16.13 -9.92
CA GLY A 154 4.47 -15.69 -8.53
C GLY A 154 5.74 -15.96 -7.75
N GLY A 155 6.04 -15.15 -6.74
CA GLY A 155 7.17 -15.42 -5.84
C GLY A 155 6.98 -16.70 -5.01
N LEU A 156 5.75 -16.96 -4.56
CA LEU A 156 5.38 -18.19 -3.85
C LEU A 156 4.60 -19.15 -4.73
N VAL A 157 3.49 -18.70 -5.32
CA VAL A 157 2.57 -19.54 -6.11
C VAL A 157 2.36 -18.96 -7.49
N GLY A 158 2.50 -19.76 -8.54
CA GLY A 158 2.14 -19.34 -9.90
C GLY A 158 0.63 -19.14 -10.07
N LEU A 159 -0.14 -20.23 -9.99
CA LEU A 159 -1.60 -20.28 -9.98
C LEU A 159 -2.11 -20.85 -8.65
N ALA A 160 -2.79 -19.99 -7.90
CA ALA A 160 -3.58 -20.35 -6.73
C ALA A 160 -5.05 -20.42 -7.13
N ASP A 161 -5.60 -21.63 -7.11
CA ASP A 161 -6.95 -21.91 -7.56
C ASP A 161 -7.80 -22.41 -6.37
N THR A 162 -9.06 -22.71 -6.66
CA THR A 162 -10.17 -22.91 -5.74
C THR A 162 -9.78 -23.59 -4.44
N GLY A 163 -10.04 -22.90 -3.32
CA GLY A 163 -9.83 -23.40 -1.97
C GLY A 163 -8.39 -23.25 -1.46
N THR A 164 -7.46 -22.72 -2.25
CA THR A 164 -6.10 -22.44 -1.77
C THR A 164 -6.13 -21.38 -0.66
N ARG A 165 -5.41 -21.65 0.44
CA ARG A 165 -5.24 -20.75 1.59
C ARG A 165 -3.77 -20.43 1.79
N ILE A 166 -3.42 -19.15 1.82
CA ILE A 166 -2.07 -18.65 2.08
C ILE A 166 -2.12 -17.78 3.33
N GLU A 167 -1.42 -18.18 4.39
CA GLU A 167 -1.58 -17.57 5.72
C GLU A 167 -0.23 -17.30 6.38
N ASN A 168 0.05 -16.06 6.80
CA ASN A 168 1.33 -15.74 7.45
C ASN A 168 2.55 -16.07 6.56
N VAL A 169 2.52 -15.65 5.29
CA VAL A 169 3.61 -15.89 4.33
C VAL A 169 4.28 -14.59 3.90
N HIS A 170 5.61 -14.58 3.90
CA HIS A 170 6.42 -13.44 3.45
C HIS A 170 7.27 -13.83 2.24
N SER A 171 7.12 -13.11 1.13
CA SER A 171 7.95 -13.26 -0.06
C SER A 171 8.84 -12.04 -0.24
N SER A 172 10.16 -12.22 -0.25
CA SER A 172 11.13 -11.23 -0.74
C SER A 172 11.69 -11.60 -2.12
N VAL A 173 11.00 -12.50 -2.83
CA VAL A 173 11.39 -12.98 -4.16
C VAL A 173 11.26 -11.86 -5.18
N VAL A 174 12.31 -11.66 -5.98
CA VAL A 174 12.29 -10.75 -7.14
C VAL A 174 11.70 -11.49 -8.33
N VAL A 175 10.60 -10.97 -8.89
CA VAL A 175 9.93 -11.56 -10.05
C VAL A 175 10.10 -10.62 -11.24
N SER A 176 10.80 -11.03 -12.29
CA SER A 176 11.33 -10.06 -13.29
C SER A 176 10.72 -10.13 -14.69
N SER A 177 9.83 -11.09 -14.97
CA SER A 177 9.23 -11.25 -16.30
C SER A 177 7.95 -12.08 -16.28
N GLY A 178 7.19 -12.02 -17.39
CA GLY A 178 6.01 -12.84 -17.63
C GLY A 178 4.72 -12.05 -17.76
N GLU A 179 3.61 -12.78 -17.77
CA GLU A 179 2.24 -12.28 -17.75
C GLU A 179 1.59 -12.60 -16.42
N ARG A 180 0.72 -11.71 -15.92
CA ARG A 180 0.02 -11.88 -14.63
C ARG A 180 1.01 -12.17 -13.50
N VAL A 181 1.89 -11.19 -13.28
CA VAL A 181 3.05 -11.33 -12.42
C VAL A 181 2.74 -10.77 -11.03
N GLY A 182 2.96 -11.56 -9.99
CA GLY A 182 2.74 -11.17 -8.60
C GLY A 182 3.93 -11.45 -7.70
N GLY A 183 4.20 -10.58 -6.74
CA GLY A 183 5.29 -10.80 -5.78
C GLY A 183 5.06 -11.97 -4.82
N LEU A 184 3.79 -12.36 -4.61
CA LEU A 184 3.42 -13.57 -3.86
C LEU A 184 2.70 -14.59 -4.76
N VAL A 185 1.63 -14.16 -5.46
CA VAL A 185 0.81 -15.04 -6.31
C VAL A 185 0.67 -14.46 -7.72
N GLY A 186 0.95 -15.25 -8.76
CA GLY A 186 0.74 -14.80 -10.15
C GLY A 186 -0.75 -14.63 -10.47
N TRP A 187 -1.51 -15.72 -10.41
CA TRP A 187 -2.96 -15.75 -10.60
C TRP A 187 -3.64 -16.36 -9.37
N ALA A 188 -4.54 -15.59 -8.74
CA ALA A 188 -5.44 -16.03 -7.68
C ALA A 188 -6.90 -16.18 -8.16
N ALA A 189 -7.52 -17.35 -7.98
CA ALA A 189 -8.93 -17.61 -8.29
C ALA A 189 -9.60 -18.41 -7.15
N GLU A 190 -10.58 -17.79 -6.48
CA GLU A 190 -11.34 -18.40 -5.38
C GLU A 190 -10.46 -18.84 -4.19
N VAL A 191 -9.56 -17.94 -3.78
CA VAL A 191 -8.53 -18.20 -2.75
C VAL A 191 -8.64 -17.26 -1.54
N THR A 192 -8.03 -17.65 -0.43
CA THR A 192 -7.85 -16.77 0.74
C THR A 192 -6.37 -16.50 0.96
N ILE A 193 -5.98 -15.22 1.01
CA ILE A 193 -4.64 -14.75 1.35
C ILE A 193 -4.77 -13.86 2.58
N SER A 194 -4.15 -14.24 3.68
CA SER A 194 -4.23 -13.50 4.93
C SER A 194 -2.86 -13.33 5.60
N ARG A 195 -2.65 -12.21 6.29
CA ARG A 195 -1.42 -11.95 7.05
C ARG A 195 -0.17 -12.17 6.21
N SER A 196 -0.21 -11.81 4.93
CA SER A 196 0.85 -12.17 3.99
C SER A 196 1.44 -10.94 3.32
N SER A 197 2.70 -11.03 2.90
CA SER A 197 3.36 -9.89 2.28
C SER A 197 4.34 -10.21 1.19
N SER A 198 4.57 -9.22 0.33
CA SER A 198 5.64 -9.22 -0.67
C SER A 198 6.50 -7.96 -0.61
N THR A 199 7.82 -8.13 -0.65
CA THR A 199 8.79 -7.03 -0.56
C THR A 199 9.81 -7.02 -1.70
N GLY A 200 9.91 -8.12 -2.46
CA GLY A 200 10.76 -8.20 -3.65
C GLY A 200 10.21 -7.36 -4.80
N ALA A 201 11.08 -6.89 -5.69
CA ALA A 201 10.66 -6.14 -6.87
C ALA A 201 9.89 -7.04 -7.84
N VAL A 202 8.82 -6.50 -8.44
CA VAL A 202 7.94 -7.20 -9.38
C VAL A 202 7.92 -6.45 -10.70
N THR A 203 8.44 -7.08 -11.75
CA THR A 203 8.45 -6.57 -13.12
C THR A 203 7.74 -7.55 -14.03
N GLY A 204 6.70 -7.10 -14.73
CA GLY A 204 6.01 -7.90 -15.75
C GLY A 204 6.11 -7.28 -17.13
N THR A 205 6.00 -8.13 -18.15
CA THR A 205 6.13 -7.74 -19.56
C THR A 205 4.78 -7.61 -20.25
N SER A 206 3.73 -8.27 -19.76
CA SER A 206 2.41 -8.21 -20.40
C SER A 206 1.27 -8.45 -19.39
N ASN A 207 0.07 -8.08 -19.82
CA ASN A 207 -1.20 -8.28 -19.14
C ASN A 207 -1.35 -7.58 -17.78
N SER A 208 -0.86 -8.15 -16.68
CA SER A 208 -0.97 -7.52 -15.36
C SER A 208 0.24 -7.75 -14.45
N VAL A 209 0.53 -6.76 -13.60
CA VAL A 209 1.62 -6.78 -12.62
C VAL A 209 1.11 -6.21 -11.30
N GLY A 210 1.16 -7.02 -10.25
CA GLY A 210 0.76 -6.60 -8.91
C GLY A 210 1.84 -6.89 -7.88
N GLY A 211 1.99 -6.01 -6.90
CA GLY A 211 3.01 -6.22 -5.88
C GLY A 211 2.76 -7.47 -5.02
N LEU A 212 1.50 -7.82 -4.73
CA LEU A 212 1.15 -9.06 -4.05
C LEU A 212 0.59 -10.11 -5.03
N ILE A 213 -0.43 -9.73 -5.81
CA ILE A 213 -1.14 -10.62 -6.74
C ILE A 213 -1.12 -10.03 -8.15
N GLY A 214 -0.70 -10.80 -9.15
CA GLY A 214 -0.72 -10.35 -10.55
C GLY A 214 -2.13 -10.20 -11.12
N TYR A 215 -2.95 -11.25 -10.99
CA TYR A 215 -4.32 -11.29 -11.47
C TYR A 215 -5.24 -11.97 -10.45
N ALA A 216 -6.34 -11.34 -10.09
CA ALA A 216 -7.32 -11.87 -9.15
C ALA A 216 -8.68 -12.08 -9.83
N ARG A 217 -9.29 -13.24 -9.60
CA ARG A 217 -10.59 -13.61 -10.17
C ARG A 217 -11.57 -14.02 -9.07
N GLY A 218 -12.78 -13.51 -9.15
CA GLY A 218 -13.90 -13.94 -8.31
C GLY A 218 -14.62 -15.18 -8.85
N SER A 219 -15.85 -15.41 -8.40
CA SER A 219 -16.69 -16.51 -8.87
C SER A 219 -18.17 -16.16 -8.80
N SER A 220 -18.97 -16.70 -9.72
CA SER A 220 -20.42 -16.58 -9.66
C SER A 220 -21.05 -17.40 -8.52
N ASN A 221 -20.29 -18.32 -7.90
CA ASN A 221 -20.81 -19.35 -7.01
C ASN A 221 -20.61 -19.04 -5.51
N ALA A 222 -20.78 -17.78 -5.10
CA ALA A 222 -20.62 -17.28 -3.72
C ALA A 222 -19.23 -17.48 -3.08
N THR A 223 -18.30 -18.14 -3.78
CA THR A 223 -16.88 -18.21 -3.44
C THR A 223 -16.18 -16.89 -3.80
N THR A 224 -15.13 -16.56 -3.04
CA THR A 224 -14.46 -15.27 -3.14
C THR A 224 -12.94 -15.43 -3.18
N THR A 225 -12.27 -14.57 -3.93
CA THR A 225 -10.85 -14.28 -3.69
C THR A 225 -10.75 -13.19 -2.64
N ALA A 226 -10.29 -13.55 -1.44
CA ALA A 226 -10.19 -12.64 -0.31
C ALA A 226 -8.73 -12.39 0.05
N VAL A 227 -8.37 -11.11 0.16
CA VAL A 227 -7.07 -10.63 0.64
C VAL A 227 -7.31 -9.84 1.91
N SER A 228 -6.79 -10.29 3.04
CA SER A 228 -6.90 -9.60 4.32
C SER A 228 -5.55 -9.44 5.00
N ASP A 229 -5.39 -8.41 5.81
CA ASP A 229 -4.21 -8.22 6.65
C ASP A 229 -2.89 -8.37 5.87
N SER A 230 -2.84 -7.87 4.63
CA SER A 230 -1.75 -8.20 3.71
C SER A 230 -1.15 -6.95 3.08
N TYR A 231 0.12 -7.04 2.70
CA TYR A 231 0.79 -5.86 2.17
C TYR A 231 1.84 -6.13 1.09
N SER A 232 2.12 -5.09 0.31
CA SER A 232 3.22 -5.09 -0.64
C SER A 232 4.06 -3.81 -0.54
N THR A 233 5.37 -3.95 -0.40
CA THR A 233 6.33 -2.84 -0.45
C THR A 233 7.31 -2.95 -1.62
N GLY A 234 7.25 -4.04 -2.39
CA GLY A 234 8.08 -4.24 -3.56
C GLY A 234 7.79 -3.23 -4.66
N ASN A 235 8.82 -2.76 -5.35
CA ASN A 235 8.65 -1.90 -6.53
C ASN A 235 7.95 -2.69 -7.65
N VAL A 236 6.87 -2.12 -8.18
CA VAL A 236 6.05 -2.70 -9.25
C VAL A 236 6.30 -1.94 -10.54
N ALA A 237 6.73 -2.66 -11.57
CA ALA A 237 7.02 -2.10 -12.88
C ALA A 237 6.42 -2.94 -14.01
N SER A 238 6.01 -2.27 -15.09
CA SER A 238 5.77 -2.95 -16.36
C SER A 238 6.74 -2.47 -17.43
N ALA A 239 7.46 -3.43 -18.05
CA ALA A 239 8.49 -3.14 -19.04
C ALA A 239 7.94 -2.85 -20.45
N SER A 240 6.76 -3.37 -20.79
CA SER A 240 6.18 -3.30 -22.15
C SER A 240 4.69 -2.96 -22.17
N GLY A 241 4.21 -2.26 -21.14
CA GLY A 241 2.85 -1.71 -21.12
C GLY A 241 1.78 -2.75 -20.80
N ALA A 242 1.87 -3.39 -19.64
CA ALA A 242 0.80 -4.23 -19.10
C ALA A 242 -0.51 -3.44 -18.96
N ARG A 243 -1.63 -4.14 -19.18
CA ARG A 243 -3.00 -3.63 -19.05
C ARG A 243 -3.40 -3.33 -17.61
N GLY A 244 -2.73 -3.91 -16.62
CA GLY A 244 -3.01 -3.66 -15.21
C GLY A 244 -1.70 -3.57 -14.42
N VAL A 245 -1.42 -2.46 -13.77
CA VAL A 245 -0.23 -2.31 -12.93
C VAL A 245 -0.62 -1.67 -11.61
N ALA A 246 -0.47 -2.38 -10.49
CA ALA A 246 -0.81 -1.80 -9.19
C ALA A 246 0.02 -2.31 -8.02
N GLY A 247 0.02 -1.53 -6.93
CA GLY A 247 0.84 -1.83 -5.77
C GLY A 247 0.47 -3.12 -5.02
N LEU A 248 -0.79 -3.52 -5.01
CA LEU A 248 -1.26 -4.76 -4.35
C LEU A 248 -1.76 -5.80 -5.37
N ILE A 249 -2.82 -5.50 -6.13
CA ILE A 249 -3.42 -6.41 -7.12
C ILE A 249 -3.38 -5.80 -8.52
N GLY A 250 -2.61 -6.42 -9.42
CA GLY A 250 -2.32 -5.89 -10.75
C GLY A 250 -3.53 -5.77 -11.67
N ALA A 251 -4.43 -6.75 -11.63
CA ALA A 251 -5.72 -6.70 -12.31
C ALA A 251 -6.75 -7.57 -11.58
N VAL A 252 -7.99 -7.12 -11.59
CA VAL A 252 -9.15 -7.88 -11.12
C VAL A 252 -10.04 -8.21 -12.32
N ASP A 253 -10.44 -9.48 -12.46
CA ASP A 253 -11.48 -9.90 -13.39
C ASP A 253 -12.80 -9.24 -13.00
N GLY A 254 -13.21 -8.22 -13.75
CA GLY A 254 -14.46 -7.50 -13.50
C GLY A 254 -15.71 -8.28 -13.90
N SER A 255 -15.57 -9.38 -14.66
CA SER A 255 -16.70 -10.17 -15.17
C SER A 255 -17.36 -11.03 -14.09
N LEU A 256 -16.70 -11.24 -12.95
CA LEU A 256 -17.19 -12.07 -11.87
C LEU A 256 -17.17 -11.35 -10.51
N PRO A 257 -18.22 -11.56 -9.68
CA PRO A 257 -18.24 -11.03 -8.33
C PRO A 257 -17.22 -11.74 -7.43
N GLY A 258 -16.81 -11.09 -6.34
CA GLY A 258 -16.22 -11.81 -5.21
C GLY A 258 -14.72 -11.64 -5.01
N VAL A 259 -14.10 -10.60 -5.56
CA VAL A 259 -12.79 -10.17 -5.05
C VAL A 259 -12.99 -9.20 -3.89
N ARG A 260 -12.32 -9.46 -2.76
CA ARG A 260 -12.38 -8.64 -1.54
C ARG A 260 -10.99 -8.32 -1.03
N ILE A 261 -10.77 -7.07 -0.65
CA ILE A 261 -9.54 -6.57 -0.04
C ILE A 261 -9.93 -5.87 1.26
N THR A 262 -9.33 -6.29 2.37
CA THR A 262 -9.62 -5.75 3.70
C THR A 262 -8.32 -5.56 4.47
N ASP A 263 -8.21 -4.49 5.25
CA ASP A 263 -7.07 -4.23 6.14
C ASP A 263 -5.70 -4.47 5.48
N SER A 264 -5.56 -4.00 4.24
CA SER A 264 -4.39 -4.30 3.42
C SER A 264 -3.78 -3.04 2.84
N TYR A 265 -2.48 -3.05 2.53
CA TYR A 265 -1.84 -1.86 1.96
C TYR A 265 -0.74 -2.10 0.94
N SER A 266 -0.46 -1.07 0.15
CA SER A 266 0.72 -1.02 -0.72
C SER A 266 1.56 0.23 -0.49
N ALA A 267 2.88 0.10 -0.58
CA ALA A 267 3.82 1.21 -0.41
C ALA A 267 5.03 1.18 -1.37
N GLY A 268 5.10 0.21 -2.29
CA GLY A 268 6.11 0.18 -3.34
C GLY A 268 5.83 1.19 -4.45
N SER A 269 6.88 1.56 -5.20
CA SER A 269 6.70 2.42 -6.39
C SER A 269 5.90 1.69 -7.49
N VAL A 270 5.06 2.41 -8.24
CA VAL A 270 4.26 1.83 -9.34
C VAL A 270 4.57 2.56 -10.64
N THR A 271 5.21 1.86 -11.58
CA THR A 271 5.72 2.44 -12.84
C THR A 271 5.34 1.61 -14.08
N GLY A 272 5.30 2.26 -15.25
CA GLY A 272 4.87 1.63 -16.50
C GLY A 272 3.35 1.58 -16.68
N GLY A 273 2.88 0.65 -17.52
CA GLY A 273 1.48 0.48 -17.92
C GLY A 273 1.13 1.13 -19.27
N THR A 274 -0.04 0.81 -19.82
CA THR A 274 -0.50 1.30 -21.15
C THR A 274 -0.86 2.80 -21.18
N GLY A 275 -0.82 3.50 -20.04
CA GLY A 275 -1.25 4.91 -19.94
C GLY A 275 -2.77 5.12 -20.11
N VAL A 276 -3.54 4.03 -20.22
CA VAL A 276 -5.01 4.07 -20.23
C VAL A 276 -5.51 4.40 -18.82
N SER A 277 -6.61 5.14 -18.72
CA SER A 277 -7.20 5.44 -17.41
C SER A 277 -7.77 4.14 -16.81
N GLY A 278 -7.48 3.87 -15.52
CA GLY A 278 -7.96 2.65 -14.85
C GLY A 278 -7.05 1.42 -14.95
N THR A 279 -5.98 1.49 -15.74
CA THR A 279 -5.03 0.37 -15.93
C THR A 279 -3.79 0.48 -15.04
N THR A 280 -3.71 1.52 -14.21
CA THR A 280 -2.63 1.70 -13.24
C THR A 280 -3.19 2.29 -11.94
N GLY A 281 -2.89 1.67 -10.80
CA GLY A 281 -3.44 2.07 -9.51
C GLY A 281 -2.46 1.94 -8.36
N GLY A 282 -2.67 2.73 -7.30
CA GLY A 282 -1.87 2.63 -6.07
C GLY A 282 -2.08 1.29 -5.36
N LEU A 283 -3.34 0.88 -5.18
CA LEU A 283 -3.71 -0.38 -4.54
C LEU A 283 -4.07 -1.47 -5.55
N VAL A 284 -5.08 -1.20 -6.39
CA VAL A 284 -5.63 -2.13 -7.38
C VAL A 284 -5.74 -1.46 -8.75
N ALA A 285 -5.57 -2.24 -9.81
CA ALA A 285 -5.95 -1.88 -11.17
C ALA A 285 -7.02 -2.83 -11.71
N LEU A 286 -7.81 -2.35 -12.67
CA LEU A 286 -8.88 -3.13 -13.29
C LEU A 286 -8.36 -3.79 -14.57
N ASP A 287 -8.84 -5.00 -14.86
CA ASP A 287 -8.64 -5.58 -16.18
C ASP A 287 -9.49 -4.80 -17.19
N TYR A 288 -8.83 -4.02 -18.06
CA TYR A 288 -9.52 -3.27 -19.12
C TYR A 288 -9.69 -4.16 -20.34
N ASP A 289 -10.81 -4.88 -20.42
CA ASP A 289 -11.26 -5.55 -21.65
C ASP A 289 -12.29 -4.70 -22.45
N GLY A 290 -12.60 -3.49 -21.97
CA GLY A 290 -13.57 -2.60 -22.59
C GLY A 290 -15.02 -2.78 -22.12
N SER A 291 -15.29 -3.68 -21.18
CA SER A 291 -16.61 -3.81 -20.55
C SER A 291 -16.78 -2.83 -19.39
N PRO A 292 -17.93 -2.16 -19.25
CA PRO A 292 -18.22 -1.28 -18.11
C PRO A 292 -18.42 -2.13 -16.85
N TYR A 293 -17.34 -2.47 -16.17
CA TYR A 293 -17.42 -3.21 -14.92
C TYR A 293 -17.81 -2.28 -13.78
N GLY A 294 -19.10 -2.35 -13.45
CA GLY A 294 -19.64 -1.84 -12.21
C GLY A 294 -19.44 -2.85 -11.07
N THR A 295 -18.85 -2.37 -9.97
CA THR A 295 -19.38 -2.66 -8.63
C THR A 295 -19.18 -4.07 -8.03
N VAL A 296 -18.09 -4.80 -8.32
CA VAL A 296 -17.90 -6.13 -7.67
C VAL A 296 -16.56 -6.45 -7.02
N LEU A 297 -15.70 -5.43 -6.93
CA LEU A 297 -14.58 -5.40 -6.00
C LEU A 297 -15.04 -4.77 -4.67
N GLY A 298 -14.92 -5.52 -3.57
CA GLY A 298 -15.10 -4.99 -2.22
C GLY A 298 -13.75 -4.58 -1.64
N VAL A 299 -13.48 -3.28 -1.51
CA VAL A 299 -12.29 -2.78 -0.80
C VAL A 299 -12.76 -2.04 0.44
N THR A 300 -12.29 -2.49 1.60
CA THR A 300 -12.61 -1.95 2.92
C THR A 300 -11.31 -1.68 3.66
N ASP A 301 -11.21 -0.51 4.29
CA ASP A 301 -10.11 -0.17 5.22
C ASP A 301 -8.70 -0.50 4.69
N SER A 302 -8.49 -0.28 3.39
CA SER A 302 -7.25 -0.62 2.70
C SER A 302 -6.65 0.60 2.02
N PHE A 303 -5.32 0.69 2.06
CA PHE A 303 -4.60 1.93 1.80
C PHE A 303 -3.47 1.77 0.80
N TRP A 304 -3.10 2.86 0.13
CA TRP A 304 -1.81 2.92 -0.54
C TRP A 304 -1.09 4.22 -0.21
N ASP A 305 0.23 4.16 -0.22
CA ASP A 305 1.06 5.34 -0.12
C ASP A 305 1.10 6.08 -1.47
N THR A 306 0.47 7.24 -1.52
CA THR A 306 0.37 8.10 -2.70
C THR A 306 1.70 8.71 -3.15
N GLN A 307 2.65 8.87 -2.23
CA GLN A 307 3.94 9.51 -2.49
C GLN A 307 4.97 8.51 -3.00
N THR A 308 5.07 7.32 -2.38
CA THR A 308 6.02 6.29 -2.83
C THR A 308 5.54 5.61 -4.10
N SER A 309 4.23 5.32 -4.22
CA SER A 309 3.67 4.74 -5.45
C SER A 309 3.77 5.68 -6.65
N GLY A 310 3.82 7.00 -6.41
CA GLY A 310 3.65 8.02 -7.45
C GLY A 310 2.22 8.08 -8.00
N ARG A 311 1.22 7.53 -7.28
CA ARG A 311 -0.17 7.43 -7.72
C ARG A 311 -1.10 8.18 -6.77
N ALA A 312 -1.69 9.27 -7.29
CA ALA A 312 -2.66 10.07 -6.54
C ALA A 312 -4.06 9.41 -6.43
N THR A 313 -4.39 8.46 -7.31
CA THR A 313 -5.68 7.75 -7.37
C THR A 313 -5.47 6.25 -7.60
N THR A 314 -6.46 5.42 -7.27
CA THR A 314 -6.58 4.06 -7.82
C THR A 314 -7.34 4.09 -9.14
N ALA A 315 -7.37 2.95 -9.83
CA ALA A 315 -8.12 2.76 -11.06
C ALA A 315 -9.64 2.93 -10.92
N ASP A 316 -10.18 2.75 -9.71
CA ASP A 316 -11.62 2.57 -9.45
C ASP A 316 -12.15 3.42 -8.28
N ASN A 317 -11.32 4.31 -7.72
CA ASN A 317 -11.58 5.03 -6.47
C ASN A 317 -11.93 4.10 -5.28
N LYS A 318 -11.47 2.84 -5.31
CA LYS A 318 -11.61 1.89 -4.19
C LYS A 318 -10.33 1.84 -3.36
N GLY A 319 -10.50 1.76 -2.04
CA GLY A 319 -9.42 2.00 -1.08
C GLY A 319 -9.15 3.49 -0.88
N THR A 320 -8.25 3.82 0.05
CA THR A 320 -7.95 5.21 0.40
C THR A 320 -6.47 5.54 0.25
N GLY A 321 -6.16 6.57 -0.54
CA GLY A 321 -4.80 7.07 -0.69
C GLY A 321 -4.38 7.84 0.54
N LYS A 322 -3.21 7.53 1.07
CA LYS A 322 -2.61 8.20 2.23
C LYS A 322 -1.22 8.72 1.84
N THR A 323 -0.77 9.77 2.50
CA THR A 323 0.64 10.20 2.38
C THR A 323 1.53 9.23 3.14
N THR A 324 2.85 9.24 2.89
CA THR A 324 3.82 8.47 3.67
C THR A 324 3.75 8.79 5.15
N ALA A 325 3.55 10.05 5.52
CA ALA A 325 3.38 10.42 6.92
C ALA A 325 2.14 9.75 7.52
N GLN A 326 0.99 9.82 6.85
CA GLN A 326 -0.25 9.18 7.30
C GLN A 326 -0.14 7.66 7.37
N MET A 327 0.54 7.03 6.39
CA MET A 327 0.81 5.59 6.36
C MET A 327 1.75 5.13 7.50
N LYS A 328 2.39 6.06 8.21
CA LYS A 328 3.24 5.81 9.37
C LYS A 328 2.61 6.30 10.69
N THR A 329 1.35 6.71 10.64
CA THR A 329 0.60 7.21 11.79
C THR A 329 -0.41 6.16 12.21
N LEU A 330 -0.35 5.73 13.47
CA LEU A 330 -1.24 4.72 14.08
C LEU A 330 -2.71 5.09 13.92
N SER A 331 -3.08 6.36 14.14
CA SER A 331 -4.48 6.79 14.06
C SER A 331 -5.11 6.56 12.69
N THR A 332 -4.31 6.60 11.61
CA THR A 332 -4.79 6.27 10.25
C THR A 332 -5.41 4.87 10.19
N PHE A 333 -4.88 3.92 10.96
CA PHE A 333 -5.29 2.52 10.95
C PHE A 333 -6.28 2.20 12.06
N THR A 334 -6.14 2.79 13.25
CA THR A 334 -7.15 2.61 14.32
C THR A 334 -8.49 3.24 13.96
N ASP A 335 -8.50 4.38 13.26
CA ASP A 335 -9.73 5.02 12.76
C ASP A 335 -10.44 4.15 11.71
N ALA A 336 -9.68 3.27 11.05
CA ALA A 336 -10.16 2.26 10.11
C ALA A 336 -10.40 0.90 10.76
N SER A 337 -10.45 0.85 12.10
CA SER A 337 -10.71 -0.37 12.89
C SER A 337 -9.72 -1.52 12.70
N TRP A 338 -8.49 -1.25 12.24
CA TRP A 338 -7.46 -2.29 12.15
C TRP A 338 -7.15 -2.87 13.52
N ASN A 339 -6.89 -4.18 13.57
CA ASN A 339 -6.35 -4.83 14.76
C ASN A 339 -4.84 -4.52 14.92
N ILE A 340 -4.53 -3.27 15.30
CA ILE A 340 -3.18 -2.69 15.33
C ILE A 340 -2.84 -2.11 16.72
N ALA A 341 -1.56 -2.12 17.08
CA ALA A 341 -1.02 -1.41 18.25
C ALA A 341 0.22 -0.55 17.90
N GLU A 342 0.49 0.45 18.74
CA GLU A 342 1.81 1.09 18.79
C GLU A 342 2.85 0.06 19.24
N GLY A 343 3.98 0.00 18.52
CA GLY A 343 5.00 -1.00 18.79
C GLY A 343 4.60 -2.40 18.31
N TRP A 344 5.12 -3.42 19.00
CA TRP A 344 4.79 -4.82 18.74
C TRP A 344 3.99 -5.38 19.91
N ASP A 345 2.88 -6.03 19.58
CA ASP A 345 2.01 -6.74 20.50
C ASP A 345 1.57 -8.04 19.83
N ALA A 346 1.99 -9.19 20.37
CA ALA A 346 1.65 -10.51 19.82
C ALA A 346 0.14 -10.80 19.77
N THR A 347 -0.69 -10.05 20.53
CA THR A 347 -2.15 -10.20 20.52
C THR A 347 -2.82 -9.45 19.37
N LYS A 348 -2.08 -8.56 18.70
CA LYS A 348 -2.56 -7.79 17.55
C LYS A 348 -2.11 -8.44 16.25
N ALA A 349 -2.85 -8.21 15.18
CA ALA A 349 -2.42 -8.63 13.84
C ALA A 349 -1.28 -7.74 13.32
N TRP A 350 -1.37 -6.44 13.63
CA TRP A 350 -0.47 -5.41 13.17
C TRP A 350 0.21 -4.68 14.32
N GLY A 351 1.45 -4.25 14.08
CA GLY A 351 2.18 -3.29 14.90
C GLY A 351 2.65 -2.13 14.04
N ILE A 352 2.89 -0.96 14.65
CA ILE A 352 3.46 0.20 13.95
C ILE A 352 4.35 1.00 14.88
N CYS A 353 5.52 1.40 14.40
CA CYS A 353 6.40 2.31 15.12
C CYS A 353 6.04 3.73 14.68
N GLU A 354 5.31 4.47 15.53
CA GLU A 354 4.72 5.77 15.21
C GLU A 354 5.74 6.72 14.53
N GLY A 355 5.36 7.27 13.39
CA GLY A 355 6.17 8.18 12.58
C GLY A 355 7.40 7.54 11.90
N SER A 356 7.72 6.28 12.20
CA SER A 356 8.96 5.63 11.78
C SER A 356 8.74 4.56 10.70
N THR A 357 7.85 3.60 10.95
CA THR A 357 7.59 2.46 10.06
C THR A 357 6.18 2.49 9.48
N TYR A 358 5.99 1.78 8.37
CA TYR A 358 4.65 1.32 7.98
C TYR A 358 4.14 0.27 8.99
N PRO A 359 2.85 -0.09 9.01
CA PRO A 359 2.37 -1.25 9.74
C PRO A 359 3.15 -2.51 9.36
N PHE A 360 3.52 -3.32 10.33
CA PHE A 360 4.14 -4.62 10.12
C PHE A 360 3.28 -5.71 10.76
N LEU A 361 3.32 -6.91 10.19
CA LEU A 361 2.60 -8.05 10.74
C LEU A 361 3.35 -8.61 11.94
N THR A 362 2.71 -8.63 13.10
CA THR A 362 3.34 -9.04 14.38
C THR A 362 3.78 -10.50 14.36
N GLY A 363 3.00 -11.37 13.67
CA GLY A 363 3.28 -12.79 13.51
C GLY A 363 4.54 -13.12 12.69
N GLN A 364 5.20 -12.12 12.09
CA GLN A 364 6.49 -12.27 11.41
C GLN A 364 7.69 -12.06 12.35
N TYR A 365 7.46 -11.63 13.60
CA TYR A 365 8.48 -11.27 14.57
C TYR A 365 8.26 -11.96 15.91
N THR A 366 9.36 -12.27 16.61
CA THR A 366 9.34 -12.78 17.99
C THR A 366 9.55 -11.68 19.04
N SER A 367 9.90 -10.46 18.59
CA SER A 367 10.13 -9.29 19.43
C SER A 367 9.87 -8.01 18.64
N SER A 368 9.80 -6.87 19.34
CA SER A 368 9.56 -5.57 18.70
C SER A 368 10.62 -5.21 17.66
N PRO A 369 10.23 -4.90 16.41
CA PRO A 369 11.13 -4.37 15.40
C PRO A 369 11.30 -2.84 15.49
N CYS A 370 10.64 -2.18 16.46
CA CYS A 370 10.70 -0.74 16.59
C CYS A 370 12.05 -0.27 17.17
N PRO A 371 12.58 0.86 16.67
CA PRO A 371 13.77 1.46 17.27
C PRO A 371 13.47 1.82 18.74
N ALA A 372 14.42 1.52 19.63
CA ALA A 372 14.31 1.92 21.02
C ALA A 372 14.22 3.47 21.10
N PRO A 373 13.38 4.03 22.00
CA PRO A 373 13.36 5.46 22.22
C PRO A 373 14.77 5.94 22.61
N PRO A 374 15.18 7.16 22.19
CA PRO A 374 16.49 7.67 22.55
C PRO A 374 16.63 7.67 24.08
N SER A 375 17.66 6.99 24.58
CA SER A 375 18.00 7.00 26.01
C SER A 375 18.12 8.46 26.45
N PRO A 376 17.54 8.86 27.60
CA PRO A 376 17.75 10.20 28.12
C PRO A 376 19.26 10.44 28.25
N THR A 377 19.75 11.50 27.62
CA THR A 377 21.14 11.94 27.78
C THR A 377 21.39 12.11 29.29
N PRO A 378 22.45 11.50 29.86
CA PRO A 378 22.74 11.68 31.28
C PRO A 378 22.86 13.17 31.56
N THR A 379 22.04 13.65 32.50
CA THR A 379 22.15 15.02 33.02
C THR A 379 23.59 15.19 33.52
N PRO A 380 24.34 16.21 33.05
CA PRO A 380 25.69 16.42 33.52
C PRO A 380 25.68 16.54 35.05
N SER A 381 26.52 15.75 35.71
CA SER A 381 26.71 15.78 37.16
C SER A 381 27.06 17.21 37.59
N PRO A 382 26.52 17.74 38.71
CA PRO A 382 26.82 19.09 39.16
C PRO A 382 28.33 19.24 39.36
N THR A 383 28.92 20.23 38.70
CA THR A 383 30.31 20.64 38.91
C THR A 383 30.51 21.01 40.39
N PRO A 384 31.55 20.51 41.08
CA PRO A 384 31.82 20.91 42.47
C PRO A 384 32.02 22.43 42.56
N ASN A 385 31.29 23.05 43.48
CA ASN A 385 31.35 24.50 43.73
C ASN A 385 32.73 24.88 44.31
N PRO A 386 33.42 25.92 43.80
CA PRO A 386 34.65 26.42 44.39
C PRO A 386 34.41 27.08 45.76
N GLU A 387 35.39 26.93 46.64
CA GLU A 387 35.45 27.38 48.04
C GLU A 387 35.26 28.92 48.20
N PRO A 388 34.61 29.42 49.27
CA PRO A 388 34.17 30.81 49.35
C PRO A 388 35.26 31.80 49.81
N SER A 389 35.25 33.00 49.20
CA SER A 389 35.99 34.21 49.61
C SER A 389 35.11 35.10 50.52
N PRO A 390 35.65 35.85 51.50
CA PRO A 390 34.85 36.48 52.56
C PRO A 390 34.11 37.76 52.14
N SER A 391 32.95 37.96 52.79
CA SER A 391 31.92 38.98 52.56
C SER A 391 32.10 40.25 53.42
N PRO A 392 31.49 41.38 53.02
CA PRO A 392 30.74 42.20 53.98
C PRO A 392 29.29 42.54 53.52
N GLU A 393 28.32 42.19 54.39
CA GLU A 393 27.15 42.93 54.98
C GLU A 393 26.30 43.99 54.20
N PRO A 394 25.03 44.33 54.59
CA PRO A 394 23.78 43.54 54.42
C PRO A 394 22.55 44.31 53.82
N SER A 395 21.45 43.56 53.55
CA SER A 395 20.00 43.93 53.48
C SER A 395 19.36 44.32 52.11
N PRO A 396 18.05 44.03 51.80
CA PRO A 396 17.01 43.18 52.43
C PRO A 396 16.43 42.05 51.51
N SER A 397 15.53 41.23 52.07
CA SER A 397 14.74 40.11 51.46
C SER A 397 13.47 40.59 50.72
N PRO A 398 12.70 39.78 49.95
CA PRO A 398 12.99 38.66 49.03
C PRO A 398 12.54 38.97 47.56
N THR A 399 12.98 38.18 46.57
CA THR A 399 12.33 38.16 45.23
C THR A 399 12.05 36.71 44.80
N PRO A 400 10.85 36.39 44.26
CA PRO A 400 10.50 35.04 43.83
C PRO A 400 11.33 34.58 42.61
N ASP A 401 11.59 33.28 42.53
CA ASP A 401 12.26 32.64 41.39
C ASP A 401 11.64 33.02 40.03
N PRO A 402 12.48 33.20 38.99
CA PRO A 402 12.01 33.56 37.67
C PRO A 402 11.21 32.41 37.04
N LYS A 403 9.94 32.71 36.77
CA LYS A 403 9.01 31.94 35.93
C LYS A 403 9.71 31.45 34.65
N PRO A 404 9.42 30.23 34.15
CA PRO A 404 9.93 29.74 32.88
C PRO A 404 9.75 30.79 31.78
N GLY A 405 10.85 31.10 31.09
CA GLY A 405 10.84 32.06 29.99
C GLY A 405 9.77 31.69 28.95
N PRO A 406 9.09 32.68 28.35
CA PRO A 406 8.00 32.41 27.41
C PRO A 406 8.49 31.56 26.24
N THR A 407 7.74 30.51 25.91
CA THR A 407 7.87 29.79 24.63
C THR A 407 7.87 30.83 23.51
N PRO A 408 8.86 30.81 22.59
CA PRO A 408 8.97 31.85 21.58
C PRO A 408 7.69 31.90 20.74
N THR A 409 6.99 33.02 20.77
CA THR A 409 5.77 33.24 20.00
C THR A 409 6.07 33.06 18.51
N PRO A 410 5.35 32.19 17.78
CA PRO A 410 5.57 31.98 16.35
C PRO A 410 5.43 33.29 15.58
N SER A 411 6.54 33.78 14.99
CA SER A 411 6.54 35.03 14.23
C SER A 411 6.10 34.79 12.79
N ASN A 412 5.11 35.57 12.34
CA ASN A 412 4.68 35.63 10.94
C ASN A 412 5.31 36.79 10.16
N ALA A 413 6.32 37.47 10.72
CA ALA A 413 7.02 38.56 10.07
C ALA A 413 8.04 38.02 9.05
N PHE A 414 7.69 38.09 7.76
CA PHE A 414 8.56 37.70 6.65
C PHE A 414 8.90 38.91 5.77
N THR A 415 10.01 38.83 5.03
CA THR A 415 10.34 39.84 4.02
C THR A 415 10.10 39.28 2.62
N LEU A 416 9.57 40.13 1.74
CA LEU A 416 9.21 39.81 0.37
C LEU A 416 10.06 40.66 -0.58
N ARG A 417 10.82 40.00 -1.45
CA ARG A 417 11.51 40.65 -2.57
C ARG A 417 10.50 40.94 -3.67
N ALA A 418 10.76 41.98 -4.46
CA ALA A 418 9.94 42.34 -5.61
C ALA A 418 9.72 41.11 -6.52
N PRO A 419 8.47 40.70 -6.78
CA PRO A 419 8.19 39.59 -7.66
C PRO A 419 8.59 39.93 -9.09
N VAL A 420 8.97 38.89 -9.84
CA VAL A 420 9.38 39.01 -11.24
C VAL A 420 8.53 38.06 -12.08
N ALA A 421 8.16 38.50 -13.28
CA ALA A 421 7.49 37.68 -14.27
C ALA A 421 8.41 37.48 -15.48
N THR A 422 8.75 36.22 -15.78
CA THR A 422 9.61 35.86 -16.91
C THR A 422 8.93 34.76 -17.71
N GLY A 423 8.64 35.04 -18.99
CA GLY A 423 7.86 34.13 -19.83
C GLY A 423 6.48 33.85 -19.25
N SER A 424 6.13 32.59 -18.99
CA SER A 424 4.88 32.18 -18.33
C SER A 424 5.00 32.02 -16.81
N THR A 425 6.16 32.34 -16.21
CA THR A 425 6.41 32.09 -14.77
C THR A 425 6.38 33.37 -13.96
N VAL A 426 5.64 33.34 -12.85
CA VAL A 426 5.70 34.35 -11.79
C VAL A 426 6.54 33.81 -10.64
N ALA A 427 7.51 34.58 -10.19
CA ALA A 427 8.40 34.20 -9.09
C ALA A 427 8.45 35.27 -8.00
N ALA A 428 8.54 34.85 -6.74
CA ALA A 428 8.74 35.74 -5.60
C ALA A 428 9.77 35.16 -4.64
N GLY A 429 10.75 35.99 -4.26
CA GLY A 429 11.73 35.65 -3.23
C GLY A 429 11.22 36.04 -1.85
N VAL A 430 11.22 35.11 -0.91
CA VAL A 430 10.66 35.26 0.44
C VAL A 430 11.69 34.83 1.47
N ARG A 431 11.89 35.62 2.53
CA ARG A 431 12.68 35.22 3.70
C ARG A 431 11.74 35.07 4.89
N VAL A 432 11.68 33.86 5.47
CA VAL A 432 10.80 33.54 6.59
C VAL A 432 11.59 33.32 7.89
N PRO A 433 11.01 33.65 9.06
CA PRO A 433 11.71 33.61 10.35
C PRO A 433 11.74 32.21 11.00
N GLY A 434 11.03 31.22 10.47
CA GLY A 434 10.90 29.91 11.10
C GLY A 434 10.16 28.88 10.24
N PRO A 435 9.76 27.74 10.83
CA PRO A 435 8.98 26.72 10.14
C PRO A 435 7.54 27.19 9.88
N GLY A 436 7.00 26.83 8.72
CA GLY A 436 5.62 27.16 8.37
C GLY A 436 5.32 27.02 6.87
N ARG A 437 4.07 27.32 6.52
CA ARG A 437 3.55 27.18 5.16
C ARG A 437 3.63 28.50 4.39
N LEU A 438 4.20 28.45 3.19
CA LEU A 438 4.23 29.56 2.23
C LEU A 438 3.27 29.32 1.07
N VAL A 439 2.47 30.32 0.72
CA VAL A 439 1.57 30.29 -0.45
C VAL A 439 1.81 31.54 -1.31
N LEU A 440 2.22 31.35 -2.56
CA LEU A 440 2.26 32.37 -3.61
C LEU A 440 0.97 32.32 -4.40
N ARG A 441 0.29 33.46 -4.58
CA ARG A 441 -0.89 33.60 -5.44
C ARG A 441 -0.74 34.80 -6.36
N ALA A 442 -0.90 34.58 -7.67
CA ALA A 442 -0.96 35.65 -8.65
C ALA A 442 -2.38 35.76 -9.20
N THR A 443 -2.97 36.96 -9.19
CA THR A 443 -4.36 37.21 -9.61
C THR A 443 -4.43 38.31 -10.67
N ARG A 444 -5.38 38.21 -11.60
CA ARG A 444 -5.70 39.25 -12.59
C ARG A 444 -7.10 39.81 -12.37
N ASN A 445 -7.33 41.05 -12.80
CA ASN A 445 -8.68 41.64 -12.83
C ASN A 445 -9.50 41.01 -13.98
N GLY A 446 -10.69 40.51 -13.67
CA GLY A 446 -11.66 40.00 -14.64
C GLY A 446 -12.60 41.07 -15.20
N ASN A 447 -13.50 40.68 -16.12
CA ASN A 447 -14.42 41.59 -16.83
C ASN A 447 -15.56 42.16 -15.95
N ALA A 448 -15.65 41.78 -14.68
CA ALA A 448 -16.68 42.23 -13.74
C ALA A 448 -16.12 42.47 -12.32
N ALA A 449 -14.91 43.04 -12.22
CA ALA A 449 -14.16 43.25 -10.96
C ALA A 449 -13.80 41.99 -10.14
N ALA A 450 -14.20 40.79 -10.58
CA ALA A 450 -13.78 39.54 -9.96
C ALA A 450 -12.27 39.26 -10.17
N LEU A 451 -11.55 38.99 -9.07
CA LEU A 451 -10.15 38.56 -9.10
C LEU A 451 -10.08 37.10 -9.56
N VAL A 452 -9.44 36.85 -10.70
CA VAL A 452 -9.23 35.50 -11.23
C VAL A 452 -7.83 35.03 -10.88
N THR A 453 -7.70 33.87 -10.24
CA THR A 453 -6.38 33.27 -9.94
C THR A 453 -5.69 32.87 -11.23
N ALA A 454 -4.53 33.48 -11.50
CA ALA A 454 -3.70 33.19 -12.65
C ALA A 454 -2.74 32.02 -12.39
N CYS A 455 -2.16 31.96 -11.19
CA CYS A 455 -1.40 30.81 -10.70
C CYS A 455 -1.26 30.80 -9.18
N GLN A 456 -0.96 29.64 -8.62
CA GLN A 456 -0.69 29.45 -7.19
C GLN A 456 0.45 28.43 -7.01
N ALA A 457 1.30 28.64 -6.01
CA ALA A 457 2.29 27.67 -5.55
C ALA A 457 2.31 27.62 -4.03
N THR A 458 2.49 26.43 -3.46
CA THR A 458 2.59 26.20 -2.01
C THR A 458 3.90 25.52 -1.70
N ARG A 459 4.52 25.85 -0.56
CA ARG A 459 5.73 25.19 -0.08
C ARG A 459 5.77 25.20 1.45
N GLU A 460 6.08 24.04 2.04
CA GLU A 460 6.36 23.92 3.47
C GLU A 460 7.83 24.24 3.77
N ILE A 461 8.07 24.89 4.91
CA ILE A 461 9.37 25.30 5.40
C ILE A 461 9.60 24.72 6.79
N ASP A 462 10.76 24.13 7.00
CA ASP A 462 11.20 23.42 8.21
C ASP A 462 12.01 24.30 9.19
N ARG A 463 12.59 25.40 8.71
CA ARG A 463 13.40 26.33 9.51
C ARG A 463 13.53 27.70 8.84
N ALA A 464 14.05 28.69 9.55
CA ALA A 464 14.32 30.03 9.01
C ALA A 464 15.22 29.97 7.75
N ARG A 465 14.74 30.49 6.62
CA ARG A 465 15.47 30.45 5.34
C ARG A 465 14.92 31.43 4.31
N SER A 466 15.72 31.66 3.28
CA SER A 466 15.28 32.33 2.04
C SER A 466 14.81 31.29 1.02
N VAL A 467 13.71 31.56 0.34
CA VAL A 467 13.09 30.68 -0.66
C VAL A 467 12.57 31.49 -1.84
N VAL A 468 12.65 30.91 -3.04
CA VAL A 468 11.95 31.43 -4.23
C VAL A 468 10.77 30.51 -4.54
N LEU A 469 9.57 31.08 -4.54
CA LEU A 469 8.35 30.41 -5.02
C LEU A 469 8.17 30.73 -6.51
N ARG A 470 7.71 29.75 -7.29
CA ARG A 470 7.44 29.90 -8.73
C ARG A 470 6.10 29.27 -9.07
N CYS A 471 5.27 29.95 -9.85
CA CYS A 471 4.06 29.35 -10.44
C CYS A 471 3.93 29.71 -11.92
N LYS A 472 3.42 28.75 -12.72
CA LYS A 472 3.14 28.95 -14.14
C LYS A 472 1.75 29.53 -14.33
N ALA A 473 1.65 30.66 -15.04
CA ALA A 473 0.43 31.44 -15.24
C ALA A 473 -0.09 31.32 -16.68
N ASP A 474 -0.22 30.10 -17.21
CA ASP A 474 -0.49 29.85 -18.64
C ASP A 474 -1.78 30.51 -19.15
N ALA A 475 -2.81 30.59 -18.31
CA ALA A 475 -4.06 31.29 -18.64
C ALA A 475 -3.87 32.81 -18.77
N ALA A 476 -3.00 33.42 -17.94
CA ALA A 476 -2.66 34.82 -18.05
C ALA A 476 -1.73 35.08 -19.24
N THR A 477 -0.85 34.14 -19.58
CA THR A 477 0.00 34.20 -20.78
C THR A 477 -0.84 34.22 -22.06
N ARG A 478 -1.86 33.36 -22.18
CA ARG A 478 -2.81 33.39 -23.32
C ARG A 478 -3.56 34.72 -23.40
N ALA A 479 -3.91 35.32 -22.26
CA ALA A 479 -4.55 36.64 -22.24
C ALA A 479 -3.57 37.77 -22.65
N ALA A 480 -2.30 37.68 -22.25
CA ALA A 480 -1.26 38.62 -22.66
C ALA A 480 -0.95 38.53 -24.16
N GLN A 481 -1.04 37.35 -24.76
CA GLN A 481 -0.91 37.17 -26.21
C GLN A 481 -1.99 37.92 -26.99
N ARG A 482 -3.22 38.02 -26.46
CA ARG A 482 -4.34 38.75 -27.11
C ARG A 482 -4.32 40.25 -26.87
N ARG A 483 -3.77 40.71 -25.74
CA ARG A 483 -3.85 42.10 -25.25
C ARG A 483 -2.50 42.82 -25.19
N GLY A 484 -1.42 42.20 -25.69
CA GLY A 484 -0.04 42.70 -25.62
C GLY A 484 0.62 42.53 -24.24
N ALA A 485 -0.10 42.85 -23.15
CA ALA A 485 0.36 42.64 -21.78
C ALA A 485 -0.79 42.42 -20.78
N VAL A 486 -0.53 41.75 -19.66
CA VAL A 486 -1.46 41.57 -18.55
C VAL A 486 -0.79 41.93 -17.22
N ARG A 487 -1.48 42.72 -16.41
CA ARG A 487 -1.08 43.07 -15.04
C ARG A 487 -1.58 41.99 -14.07
N LEU A 488 -0.70 41.51 -13.20
CA LEU A 488 -1.00 40.57 -12.13
C LEU A 488 -0.67 41.16 -10.77
N SER A 489 -1.60 41.06 -9.83
CA SER A 489 -1.35 41.29 -8.41
C SER A 489 -0.79 40.02 -7.79
N VAL A 490 0.33 40.13 -7.07
CA VAL A 490 1.00 38.98 -6.45
C VAL A 490 0.91 39.09 -4.94
N ALA A 491 0.33 38.09 -4.29
CA ALA A 491 0.26 37.98 -2.85
C ALA A 491 1.05 36.76 -2.38
N VAL A 492 1.81 36.93 -1.31
CA VAL A 492 2.48 35.84 -0.60
C VAL A 492 1.90 35.77 0.80
N THR A 493 1.47 34.57 1.21
CA THR A 493 0.99 34.30 2.58
C THR A 493 1.97 33.37 3.26
N TYR A 494 2.40 33.73 4.48
CA TYR A 494 3.21 32.89 5.35
C TYR A 494 2.44 32.55 6.62
N THR A 495 2.35 31.26 6.93
CA THR A 495 1.68 30.75 8.14
C THR A 495 2.72 30.00 8.98
N PRO A 496 3.28 30.61 10.04
CA PRO A 496 4.21 29.91 10.91
C PRO A 496 3.53 28.73 11.61
N THR A 497 4.29 27.68 11.91
CA THR A 497 3.79 26.51 12.63
C THR A 497 3.29 26.94 14.01
N GLY A 498 2.02 26.69 14.31
CA GLY A 498 1.40 27.12 15.58
C GLY A 498 1.07 28.62 15.68
N GLY A 499 1.15 29.39 14.59
CA GLY A 499 0.82 30.82 14.59
C GLY A 499 -0.10 31.28 13.45
N THR A 500 -0.50 32.54 13.49
CA THR A 500 -1.46 33.11 12.54
C THR A 500 -0.81 33.51 11.22
N ALA A 501 -1.50 33.24 10.11
CA ALA A 501 -1.04 33.62 8.78
C ALA A 501 -0.91 35.15 8.63
N ARG A 502 0.10 35.59 7.86
CA ARG A 502 0.23 36.96 7.37
C ARG A 502 0.34 36.95 5.85
N THR A 503 -0.42 37.81 5.19
CA THR A 503 -0.32 38.03 3.74
C THR A 503 0.36 39.36 3.45
N SER A 504 1.31 39.35 2.52
CA SER A 504 1.91 40.56 1.96
C SER A 504 1.62 40.58 0.46
N THR A 505 0.95 41.64 0.02
CA THR A 505 0.66 41.89 -1.39
C THR A 505 1.78 42.73 -1.97
N ALA A 506 2.54 42.16 -2.90
CA ALA A 506 3.58 42.87 -3.62
C ALA A 506 3.03 43.69 -4.79
N ARG A 507 3.85 44.64 -5.26
CA ARG A 507 3.60 45.45 -6.46
C ARG A 507 3.20 44.58 -7.65
N THR A 508 2.31 45.13 -8.48
CA THR A 508 1.82 44.51 -9.71
C THR A 508 2.96 44.14 -10.65
N VAL A 509 2.99 42.89 -11.13
CA VAL A 509 3.91 42.45 -12.19
C VAL A 509 3.21 42.46 -13.55
N VAL A 510 3.98 42.70 -14.62
CA VAL A 510 3.46 42.74 -15.99
C VAL A 510 3.98 41.53 -16.75
N LEU A 511 3.08 40.66 -17.21
CA LEU A 511 3.37 39.63 -18.21
C LEU A 511 3.24 40.23 -19.60
N LYS A 512 4.34 40.30 -20.36
CA LYS A 512 4.36 40.78 -21.75
C LYS A 512 4.28 39.61 -22.74
N SER A 513 3.65 39.83 -23.89
CA SER A 513 3.70 38.90 -25.03
C SER A 513 5.14 38.75 -25.53
N THR A 514 5.54 37.53 -25.91
CA THR A 514 6.84 37.22 -26.52
C THR A 514 6.81 37.22 -28.05
N ARG A 515 5.67 37.53 -28.69
CA ARG A 515 5.55 37.70 -30.15
C ARG A 515 5.54 39.18 -30.52
N PRO A 516 6.27 39.63 -31.57
CA PRO A 516 6.08 40.96 -32.13
C PRO A 516 4.63 41.12 -32.60
N ALA A 517 4.08 42.32 -32.46
CA ALA A 517 2.70 42.62 -32.84
C ALA A 517 2.49 42.30 -34.33
N PHE A 518 1.50 41.46 -34.65
CA PHE A 518 0.94 41.44 -36.00
C PHE A 518 0.25 42.80 -36.20
N THR A 519 0.90 43.71 -36.91
CA THR A 519 0.21 44.79 -37.60
C THR A 519 -0.66 44.14 -38.66
N GLY A 520 -1.96 44.42 -38.63
CA GLY A 520 -2.92 43.99 -39.63
C GLY A 520 -2.62 44.55 -41.00
#